data_AF-A0A1Y2FMW9-F1
#
_entry.id   AF-A0A1Y2FMW9-F1
#
_cell.length_a   1.000
_cell.length_b   1.000
_cell.length_c   1.000
_cell.angle_alpha   90.00
_cell.angle_beta   90.00
_cell.angle_gamma   90.00
#
_symmetry.space_group_name_H-M   'P 1'
#
loop_
_entity.id
_entity.type
_entity.pdbx_description
1 polymer ?
#
loop_
_entity_poly.entity_id
_entity_poly.type
_entity_poly.pdbx_seq_one_letter_code
_entity_poly.pdbx_strand_id
1 'polypeptide(L)'
;MASPALRPPAGLVLPPSFTLIDDADEEIFLLYTRKLSLSPTRSTSSTNDKKDGSTSTSSQGLGFLSATQEVLPISLTFISPYRAATTPAPVAPNGEAAGVGGKVKRVRAARKAAKGGAAKEEKEITVEFELGQDLQALRNRKGDTGSVLWRVSLHLALHLLRHLSFPSPSFPPPLLPSLFLPRSEVTTSLSSSPASPPPPTPLTILELGSGTGFFGLALAPLLASLSADNPTLGRWIFTDLTANLPLIARNLTRNTSRMKDVPTSITELDWIAESALYLSGQHRHRYTPEDPPPSLIIAADCLYNPSLAPPLAHTIARRAGEETLVVVASELRDQEALREFLAAWLEMGREEGDGEGEGRGEWRVGRVGLEEVGEEDEEEGLRGKEFVVWVGWREGRGEGGEIGGEKSNEGDGSEAEA
;
A
#
# COMPACT_ATOMS: atom_id res chain seq x y z
N MET A 1 -9.19 -31.40 -3.18
CA MET A 1 -8.68 -30.69 -4.37
C MET A 1 -7.77 -29.58 -3.85
N ALA A 2 -6.55 -29.43 -4.38
CA ALA A 2 -5.69 -28.32 -3.97
C ALA A 2 -6.29 -27.01 -4.50
N SER A 3 -6.38 -25.99 -3.66
CA SER A 3 -6.79 -24.65 -4.10
C SER A 3 -5.82 -24.20 -5.21
N PRO A 4 -6.31 -23.63 -6.33
CA PRO A 4 -5.42 -23.14 -7.39
C PRO A 4 -4.38 -22.19 -6.79
N ALA A 5 -3.12 -22.37 -7.16
CA ALA A 5 -2.04 -21.53 -6.65
C ALA A 5 -2.33 -20.06 -7.02
N LEU A 6 -2.52 -19.23 -6.00
CA LEU A 6 -2.77 -17.79 -6.15
C LEU A 6 -1.68 -17.17 -7.03
N ARG A 7 -2.05 -16.61 -8.18
CA ARG A 7 -1.12 -15.89 -9.06
C ARG A 7 -1.37 -14.38 -8.90
N PRO A 8 -0.66 -13.70 -8.00
CA PRO A 8 -0.70 -12.24 -7.98
C PRO A 8 -0.17 -11.66 -9.30
N PRO A 9 -0.52 -10.42 -9.68
CA PRO A 9 -0.01 -9.78 -10.89
C PRO A 9 1.51 -9.74 -10.85
N ALA A 10 2.13 -9.69 -12.02
CA ALA A 10 3.58 -9.78 -12.14
C ALA A 10 4.28 -8.76 -11.23
N GLY A 11 4.92 -9.28 -10.18
CA GLY A 11 5.72 -8.53 -9.24
C GLY A 11 5.01 -8.04 -7.96
N LEU A 12 3.70 -8.24 -7.81
CA LEU A 12 3.09 -8.07 -6.49
C LEU A 12 3.67 -9.13 -5.55
N VAL A 13 4.45 -8.66 -4.56
CA VAL A 13 5.00 -9.51 -3.52
C VAL A 13 4.10 -9.42 -2.29
N LEU A 14 3.42 -10.52 -2.02
CA LEU A 14 2.55 -10.65 -0.86
C LEU A 14 3.40 -10.98 0.38
N PRO A 15 3.27 -10.24 1.48
CA PRO A 15 3.97 -10.59 2.72
C PRO A 15 3.47 -11.93 3.27
N PRO A 16 4.27 -12.62 4.11
CA PRO A 16 3.84 -13.88 4.74
C PRO A 16 2.53 -13.79 5.52
N SER A 17 2.25 -12.63 6.12
CA SER A 17 1.01 -12.32 6.85
C SER A 17 -0.14 -11.84 5.96
N PHE A 18 0.00 -11.89 4.64
CA PHE A 18 -1.11 -11.67 3.73
C PHE A 18 -2.20 -12.72 3.96
N THR A 19 -3.45 -12.26 4.08
CA THR A 19 -4.64 -13.11 4.26
C THR A 19 -5.60 -12.85 3.11
N LEU A 20 -5.90 -13.85 2.30
CA LEU A 20 -6.94 -13.73 1.27
C LEU A 20 -8.32 -13.59 1.94
N ILE A 21 -9.18 -12.74 1.38
CA ILE A 21 -10.53 -12.49 1.87
C ILE A 21 -11.52 -13.01 0.81
N ASP A 22 -12.40 -13.89 1.23
CA ASP A 22 -13.50 -14.46 0.43
C ASP A 22 -14.89 -14.17 1.02
N ASP A 23 -14.95 -13.84 2.32
CA ASP A 23 -16.14 -13.42 3.06
C ASP A 23 -15.90 -12.06 3.76
N ALA A 24 -16.74 -11.08 3.40
CA ALA A 24 -16.68 -9.74 3.98
C ALA A 24 -17.09 -9.72 5.46
N ASP A 25 -18.12 -10.48 5.86
CA ASP A 25 -18.62 -10.53 7.23
C ASP A 25 -17.59 -11.13 8.17
N GLU A 26 -16.95 -12.24 7.75
CA GLU A 26 -15.88 -12.88 8.53
C GLU A 26 -14.69 -11.94 8.73
N GLU A 27 -14.21 -11.29 7.67
CA GLU A 27 -13.09 -10.36 7.77
C GLU A 27 -13.40 -9.20 8.71
N ILE A 28 -14.57 -8.59 8.57
CA ILE A 28 -14.96 -7.48 9.44
C ILE A 28 -15.12 -7.95 10.90
N PHE A 29 -15.69 -9.13 11.13
CA PHE A 29 -15.76 -9.74 12.46
C PHE A 29 -14.37 -9.95 13.08
N LEU A 30 -13.41 -10.49 12.31
CA LEU A 30 -12.04 -10.72 12.77
C LEU A 30 -11.32 -9.41 13.11
N LEU A 31 -11.45 -8.39 12.27
CA LEU A 31 -10.84 -7.07 12.49
C LEU A 31 -11.35 -6.42 13.79
N TYR A 32 -12.65 -6.41 14.00
CA TYR A 32 -13.24 -5.79 15.19
C TYR A 32 -13.04 -6.63 16.46
N THR A 33 -13.05 -7.97 16.36
CA THR A 33 -12.68 -8.86 17.47
C THR A 33 -11.24 -8.62 17.90
N ARG A 34 -10.33 -8.51 16.92
CA ARG A 34 -8.92 -8.18 17.14
C ARG A 34 -8.77 -6.80 17.79
N LYS A 35 -9.50 -5.79 17.32
CA LYS A 35 -9.52 -4.44 17.91
C LYS A 35 -10.00 -4.44 19.37
N LEU A 36 -11.04 -5.22 19.69
CA LEU A 36 -11.57 -5.34 21.06
C LEU A 36 -10.61 -6.05 22.01
N SER A 37 -9.91 -7.09 21.54
CA SER A 37 -8.99 -7.90 22.37
C SER A 37 -7.82 -7.12 22.98
N LEU A 38 -7.45 -5.99 22.38
CA LEU A 38 -6.32 -5.16 22.83
C LEU A 38 -6.72 -3.82 23.39
N SER A 39 -8.00 -3.47 23.45
CA SER A 39 -8.38 -2.30 24.24
C SER A 39 -7.91 -2.63 25.65
N PRO A 40 -6.83 -2.01 26.16
CA PRO A 40 -6.33 -2.37 27.47
C PRO A 40 -7.54 -2.17 28.36
N THR A 41 -7.85 -3.14 29.22
CA THR A 41 -8.63 -2.85 30.41
C THR A 41 -7.84 -1.75 31.10
N ARG A 42 -8.14 -0.48 30.75
CA ARG A 42 -7.61 0.73 31.33
C ARG A 42 -8.13 0.60 32.74
N SER A 43 -7.34 -0.08 33.57
CA SER A 43 -7.57 -0.21 34.97
C SER A 43 -7.71 1.23 35.42
N THR A 44 -8.92 1.57 35.82
CA THR A 44 -9.30 2.83 36.43
C THR A 44 -8.63 2.95 37.80
N SER A 45 -7.32 2.70 37.88
CA SER A 45 -6.49 3.00 39.03
C SER A 45 -6.32 4.51 39.04
N SER A 46 -7.35 5.14 39.59
CA SER A 46 -7.30 6.42 40.24
C SER A 46 -6.06 6.53 41.12
N THR A 47 -5.07 7.29 40.70
CA THR A 47 -4.20 7.98 41.65
C THR A 47 -3.81 9.32 41.06
N ASN A 48 -4.35 10.35 41.69
CA ASN A 48 -3.88 11.73 41.69
C ASN A 48 -2.36 11.79 41.47
N ASP A 49 -1.91 12.32 40.34
CA ASP A 49 -0.66 13.04 40.37
C ASP A 49 -0.62 14.21 39.37
N LYS A 50 -0.02 15.26 39.90
CA LYS A 50 -0.06 16.64 39.46
C LYS A 50 0.90 16.88 38.28
N LYS A 51 0.39 17.63 37.30
CA LYS A 51 0.97 18.91 36.86
C LYS A 51 2.43 18.86 36.38
N ASP A 52 2.65 18.40 35.15
CA ASP A 52 3.73 18.91 34.30
C ASP A 52 3.24 19.04 32.85
N GLY A 53 3.42 20.24 32.29
CA GLY A 53 2.72 20.74 31.10
C GLY A 53 3.27 20.26 29.76
N SER A 54 3.33 18.95 29.54
CA SER A 54 3.59 18.38 28.21
C SER A 54 2.27 18.08 27.50
N THR A 55 1.97 18.89 26.48
CA THR A 55 0.77 18.83 25.63
C THR A 55 0.77 17.64 24.65
N SER A 56 0.98 16.41 25.12
CA SER A 56 0.65 15.22 24.32
C SER A 56 -0.80 14.83 24.59
N THR A 57 -1.73 15.64 24.09
CA THR A 57 -3.16 15.29 24.06
C THR A 57 -3.36 14.20 23.02
N SER A 58 -3.18 12.93 23.40
CA SER A 58 -3.79 11.81 22.69
C SER A 58 -5.30 11.82 22.93
N SER A 59 -5.95 12.90 22.51
CA SER A 59 -7.40 12.90 22.38
C SER A 59 -7.73 11.81 21.37
N GLN A 60 -8.51 10.81 21.79
CA GLN A 60 -9.22 9.87 20.93
C GLN A 60 -10.24 10.63 20.06
N GLY A 61 -9.74 11.55 19.22
CA GLY A 61 -10.53 12.38 18.33
C GLY A 61 -10.93 11.58 17.09
N LEU A 62 -11.52 12.26 16.12
CA LEU A 62 -11.88 11.74 14.80
C LEU A 62 -10.64 11.31 13.96
N GLY A 63 -9.54 10.87 14.56
CA GLY A 63 -8.31 10.35 13.95
C GLY A 63 -7.69 11.18 12.83
N PHE A 64 -7.81 12.51 12.91
CA PHE A 64 -7.00 13.45 12.14
C PHE A 64 -5.98 14.15 13.05
N LEU A 65 -4.89 14.67 12.50
CA LEU A 65 -3.72 15.11 13.29
C LEU A 65 -3.96 16.39 14.11
N SER A 66 -4.70 17.37 13.59
CA SER A 66 -4.95 18.65 14.26
C SER A 66 -6.29 19.27 13.86
N ALA A 67 -7.03 19.81 14.85
CA ALA A 67 -8.36 20.41 14.69
C ALA A 67 -8.35 21.95 14.64
N THR A 68 -7.18 22.53 14.92
CA THR A 68 -7.02 23.95 15.21
C THR A 68 -6.12 24.65 14.20
N GLN A 69 -5.23 23.92 13.53
CA GLN A 69 -4.29 24.46 12.58
C GLN A 69 -4.81 24.26 11.15
N GLU A 70 -4.93 25.35 10.38
CA GLU A 70 -5.28 25.27 8.95
C GLU A 70 -4.10 24.87 8.08
N VAL A 71 -2.87 25.03 8.58
CA VAL A 71 -1.62 24.63 7.92
C VAL A 71 -0.80 23.82 8.90
N LEU A 72 -0.45 22.60 8.50
CA LEU A 72 0.36 21.68 9.26
C LEU A 72 1.79 21.63 8.71
N PRO A 73 2.81 21.98 9.51
CA PRO A 73 4.17 21.56 9.20
C PRO A 73 4.27 20.06 9.47
N ILE A 74 4.50 19.27 8.42
CA ILE A 74 4.70 17.83 8.52
C ILE A 74 6.18 17.52 8.37
N SER A 75 6.72 16.73 9.30
CA SER A 75 8.05 16.16 9.22
C SER A 75 7.94 14.65 9.42
N LEU A 76 8.25 13.89 8.37
CA LEU A 76 8.24 12.43 8.34
C LEU A 76 9.67 11.93 8.46
N THR A 77 10.05 11.51 9.66
CA THR A 77 11.38 10.95 9.93
C THR A 77 11.28 9.45 10.07
N PHE A 78 12.15 8.72 9.38
CA PHE A 78 12.21 7.27 9.48
C PHE A 78 13.64 6.76 9.31
N ILE A 79 13.91 5.65 10.00
CA ILE A 79 15.23 5.06 10.15
C ILE A 79 15.25 3.68 9.47
N SER A 80 16.40 3.32 8.91
CA SER A 80 16.66 1.99 8.36
C SER A 80 16.21 0.90 9.36
N PRO A 81 15.25 0.02 9.00
CA PRO A 81 14.85 -1.08 9.88
C PRO A 81 15.98 -2.10 10.06
N TYR A 82 16.94 -2.14 9.13
CA TYR A 82 18.11 -3.00 9.24
C TYR A 82 19.13 -2.30 10.14
N ARG A 83 19.01 -2.51 11.46
CA ARG A 83 20.18 -2.40 12.31
C ARG A 83 21.21 -3.37 11.75
N ALA A 84 22.39 -2.87 11.39
CA ALA A 84 23.49 -3.74 11.01
C ALA A 84 23.62 -4.76 12.14
N ALA A 85 23.27 -6.02 11.88
CA ALA A 85 23.35 -7.09 12.85
C ALA A 85 24.72 -6.95 13.50
N THR A 86 24.75 -6.49 14.74
CA THR A 86 25.99 -6.28 15.45
C THR A 86 26.56 -7.65 15.58
N THR A 87 27.56 -7.96 14.72
CA THR A 87 28.24 -9.26 14.72
C THR A 87 28.49 -9.59 16.17
N PRO A 88 27.85 -10.65 16.73
CA PRO A 88 27.93 -10.91 18.15
C PRO A 88 29.40 -10.94 18.48
N ALA A 89 29.83 -10.06 19.39
CA ALA A 89 31.24 -9.90 19.72
C ALA A 89 31.81 -11.30 19.95
N PRO A 90 32.94 -11.67 19.31
CA PRO A 90 33.44 -13.03 19.35
C PRO A 90 33.49 -13.45 20.80
N VAL A 91 32.62 -14.41 21.16
CA VAL A 91 32.53 -14.94 22.51
C VAL A 91 33.93 -15.45 22.80
N ALA A 92 34.63 -14.76 23.70
CA ALA A 92 35.97 -15.15 24.07
C ALA A 92 35.90 -16.63 24.47
N PRO A 93 36.70 -17.52 23.87
CA PRO A 93 36.68 -18.92 24.25
C PRO A 93 36.95 -18.97 25.75
N ASN A 94 35.96 -19.46 26.51
CA ASN A 94 36.12 -19.77 27.92
C ASN A 94 37.13 -20.92 28.01
N GLY A 95 38.41 -20.56 27.99
CA GLY A 95 39.49 -21.44 28.35
C GLY A 95 39.46 -21.61 29.87
N GLU A 96 38.80 -22.66 30.34
CA GLU A 96 39.25 -23.32 31.56
C GLU A 96 40.64 -23.90 31.28
N ALA A 97 41.67 -23.23 31.79
CA ALA A 97 43.01 -23.80 31.89
C ALA A 97 43.43 -23.75 33.36
N ALA A 98 43.29 -24.90 34.02
CA ALA A 98 44.07 -25.20 35.21
C ALA A 98 45.54 -25.35 34.80
N GLY A 99 46.42 -24.58 35.44
CA GLY A 99 47.78 -25.04 35.73
C GLY A 99 48.96 -24.33 35.06
N VAL A 100 49.76 -23.71 35.93
CA VAL A 100 51.23 -23.66 35.91
C VAL A 100 51.93 -22.61 35.02
N GLY A 101 52.14 -21.45 35.64
CA GLY A 101 53.48 -20.90 35.90
C GLY A 101 54.44 -20.72 34.72
N GLY A 102 54.33 -19.58 34.01
CA GLY A 102 55.36 -19.13 33.08
C GLY A 102 55.32 -17.61 32.87
N LYS A 103 56.37 -16.91 33.31
CA LYS A 103 56.54 -15.46 33.13
C LYS A 103 56.72 -15.10 31.65
N VAL A 104 55.71 -14.50 31.00
CA VAL A 104 55.86 -13.87 29.68
C VAL A 104 55.34 -12.43 29.70
N LYS A 105 56.28 -11.48 29.84
CA LYS A 105 56.09 -10.06 29.56
C LYS A 105 56.12 -9.84 28.04
N ARG A 106 54.98 -9.85 27.32
CA ARG A 106 54.80 -9.21 25.98
C ARG A 106 53.40 -9.45 25.36
N VAL A 107 52.31 -8.96 25.95
CA VAL A 107 50.99 -8.90 25.25
C VAL A 107 50.19 -7.63 25.58
N ARG A 108 50.86 -6.49 25.84
CA ARG A 108 50.18 -5.21 26.12
C ARG A 108 50.06 -4.25 24.92
N ALA A 109 50.52 -4.65 23.73
CA ALA A 109 50.52 -3.79 22.53
C ALA A 109 49.41 -4.08 21.51
N ALA A 110 48.72 -5.23 21.57
CA ALA A 110 47.72 -5.61 20.55
C ALA A 110 46.28 -5.17 20.87
N ARG A 111 46.01 -4.61 22.06
CA ARG A 111 44.65 -4.26 22.50
C ARG A 111 44.22 -2.81 22.24
N LYS A 112 45.05 -2.01 21.56
CA LYS A 112 44.77 -0.58 21.29
C LYS A 112 44.40 -0.28 19.83
N ALA A 113 44.41 -1.26 18.93
CA ALA A 113 44.09 -1.08 17.51
C ALA A 113 42.64 -1.42 17.12
N ALA A 114 41.83 -2.00 18.03
CA ALA A 114 40.45 -2.42 17.73
C ALA A 114 39.37 -1.36 18.05
N LYS A 115 39.76 -0.11 18.40
CA LYS A 115 38.82 0.95 18.81
C LYS A 115 38.47 1.95 17.69
N GLY A 116 38.87 1.64 16.46
CA GLY A 116 38.58 2.43 15.25
C GLY A 116 37.53 1.81 14.34
N GLY A 117 36.65 0.94 14.88
CA GLY A 117 35.48 0.48 14.14
C GLY A 117 34.57 1.67 13.91
N ALA A 118 34.58 2.22 12.69
CA ALA A 118 33.66 3.25 12.25
C ALA A 118 32.24 2.78 12.60
N ALA A 119 31.62 3.44 13.58
CA ALA A 119 30.21 3.26 13.85
C ALA A 119 29.48 3.54 12.53
N LYS A 120 28.87 2.51 11.96
CA LYS A 120 28.14 2.63 10.69
C LYS A 120 26.98 3.60 10.97
N GLU A 121 27.10 4.80 10.43
CA GLU A 121 26.18 5.90 10.64
C GLU A 121 24.77 5.43 10.24
N GLU A 122 23.84 5.51 11.19
CA GLU A 122 22.46 5.12 10.98
C GLU A 122 21.84 6.10 9.99
N LYS A 123 21.47 5.62 8.80
CA LYS A 123 20.91 6.47 7.75
C LYS A 123 19.49 6.86 8.14
N GLU A 124 19.33 8.08 8.63
CA GLU A 124 18.06 8.73 8.89
C GLU A 124 17.59 9.49 7.65
N ILE A 125 16.31 9.38 7.31
CA ILE A 125 15.70 10.11 6.21
C ILE A 125 14.53 10.92 6.76
N THR A 126 14.54 12.21 6.47
CA THR A 126 13.48 13.15 6.87
C THR A 126 12.85 13.79 5.64
N VAL A 127 11.52 13.76 5.60
CA VAL A 127 10.70 14.32 4.54
C VAL A 127 9.79 15.40 5.13
N GLU A 128 10.02 16.65 4.74
CA GLU A 128 9.28 17.81 5.27
C GLU A 128 8.43 18.50 4.20
N PHE A 129 7.24 18.96 4.60
CA PHE A 129 6.34 19.73 3.76
C PHE A 129 5.26 20.45 4.57
N GLU A 130 4.62 21.45 3.95
CA GLU A 130 3.48 22.16 4.54
C GLU A 130 2.16 21.67 3.92
N LEU A 131 1.21 21.28 4.77
CA LEU A 131 -0.08 20.78 4.33
C LEU A 131 -1.21 21.69 4.80
N GLY A 132 -1.93 22.30 3.86
CA GLY A 132 -3.18 22.99 4.17
C GLY A 132 -4.33 22.01 4.40
N GLN A 133 -5.20 22.34 5.34
CA GLN A 133 -6.44 21.64 5.65
C GLN A 133 -7.66 22.53 5.36
N ASP A 134 -8.83 21.92 5.24
CA ASP A 134 -10.13 22.61 5.32
C ASP A 134 -10.89 22.15 6.57
N LEU A 135 -10.80 22.96 7.63
CA LEU A 135 -11.49 22.74 8.89
C LEU A 135 -12.93 23.29 8.90
N GLN A 136 -13.31 24.10 7.90
CA GLN A 136 -14.65 24.70 7.87
C GLN A 136 -15.70 23.66 7.54
N ALA A 137 -15.39 22.75 6.62
CA ALA A 137 -16.22 21.61 6.28
C ALA A 137 -16.63 20.79 7.52
N LEU A 138 -15.64 20.46 8.38
CA LEU A 138 -15.85 19.75 9.65
C LEU A 138 -16.76 20.50 10.63
N ARG A 139 -16.72 21.83 10.63
CA ARG A 139 -17.47 22.67 11.61
C ARG A 139 -18.89 22.98 11.15
N ASN A 140 -19.11 23.09 9.85
CA ASN A 140 -20.31 23.72 9.30
C ASN A 140 -21.27 22.73 8.62
N ARG A 141 -20.82 21.51 8.27
CA ARG A 141 -21.65 20.51 7.55
C ARG A 141 -21.70 19.20 8.34
N LYS A 142 -22.87 18.88 8.90
CA LYS A 142 -23.07 17.61 9.60
C LYS A 142 -22.94 16.44 8.62
N GLY A 143 -22.06 15.49 8.93
CA GLY A 143 -21.79 14.34 8.06
C GLY A 143 -20.69 14.57 7.03
N ASP A 144 -20.13 15.78 6.97
CA ASP A 144 -18.91 16.05 6.21
C ASP A 144 -17.70 15.78 7.09
N THR A 145 -16.75 15.02 6.56
CA THR A 145 -15.50 14.69 7.24
C THR A 145 -14.44 15.76 7.04
N GLY A 146 -14.71 16.76 6.19
CA GLY A 146 -13.76 17.78 5.76
C GLY A 146 -12.49 17.21 5.13
N SER A 147 -11.58 18.11 4.78
CA SER A 147 -10.32 17.75 4.12
C SER A 147 -9.17 18.01 5.06
N VAL A 148 -8.91 17.00 5.91
CA VAL A 148 -7.89 17.01 6.95
C VAL A 148 -6.85 15.91 6.73
N LEU A 149 -5.73 15.98 7.44
CA LEU A 149 -4.75 14.89 7.43
C LEU A 149 -5.22 13.75 8.34
N TRP A 150 -5.69 12.67 7.72
CA TRP A 150 -6.08 11.45 8.41
C TRP A 150 -4.85 10.64 8.84
N ARG A 151 -4.93 10.02 10.03
CA ARG A 151 -3.83 9.20 10.59
C ARG A 151 -3.44 8.05 9.67
N VAL A 152 -4.41 7.39 9.04
CA VAL A 152 -4.12 6.25 8.16
C VAL A 152 -3.30 6.68 6.94
N SER A 153 -3.56 7.85 6.35
CA SER A 153 -2.77 8.39 5.25
C SER A 153 -1.32 8.63 5.67
N LEU A 154 -1.13 9.23 6.85
CA LEU A 154 0.18 9.48 7.45
C LEU A 154 0.96 8.17 7.68
N HIS A 155 0.33 7.22 8.36
CA HIS A 155 0.98 5.95 8.71
C HIS A 155 1.26 5.09 7.46
N LEU A 156 0.37 5.10 6.47
CA LEU A 156 0.60 4.42 5.20
C LEU A 156 1.74 5.06 4.41
N ALA A 157 1.80 6.38 4.33
CA ALA A 157 2.90 7.06 3.65
C ALA A 157 4.24 6.76 4.32
N LEU A 158 4.31 6.81 5.66
CA LEU A 158 5.50 6.44 6.43
C LEU A 158 5.92 4.99 6.18
N HIS A 159 4.96 4.07 6.18
CA HIS A 159 5.21 2.66 5.90
C HIS A 159 5.84 2.48 4.50
N LEU A 160 5.22 3.06 3.47
CA LEU A 160 5.74 2.97 2.10
C LEU A 160 7.09 3.68 1.93
N LEU A 161 7.27 4.86 2.51
CA LEU A 161 8.54 5.61 2.49
C LEU A 161 9.68 4.78 3.06
N ARG A 162 9.46 4.15 4.23
CA ARG A 162 10.46 3.29 4.87
C ARG A 162 10.82 2.11 3.99
N HIS A 163 9.81 1.44 3.43
CA HIS A 163 9.99 0.25 2.61
C HIS A 163 10.68 0.54 1.26
N LEU A 164 10.37 1.68 0.64
CA LEU A 164 10.98 2.08 -0.63
C LEU A 164 12.39 2.65 -0.45
N SER A 165 12.67 3.31 0.67
CA SER A 165 14.00 3.87 0.96
C SER A 165 15.01 2.84 1.47
N PHE A 166 14.51 1.76 2.07
CA PHE A 166 15.31 0.69 2.64
C PHE A 166 14.78 -0.66 2.14
N PRO A 167 14.97 -1.01 0.86
CA PRO A 167 14.55 -2.30 0.34
C PRO A 167 15.37 -3.43 1.01
N SER A 168 14.70 -4.44 1.55
CA SER A 168 15.40 -5.65 2.01
C SER A 168 15.59 -6.62 0.84
N PRO A 169 16.75 -7.28 0.74
CA PRO A 169 16.89 -8.48 -0.09
C PRO A 169 16.11 -9.67 0.48
N SER A 170 15.96 -9.76 1.81
CA SER A 170 15.34 -10.91 2.49
C SER A 170 13.85 -10.76 2.72
N PHE A 171 13.38 -9.52 2.76
CA PHE A 171 12.00 -9.09 2.95
C PHE A 171 11.67 -8.04 1.89
N PRO A 172 11.45 -8.45 0.63
CA PRO A 172 11.02 -7.52 -0.41
C PRO A 172 9.86 -6.68 0.13
N PRO A 173 9.85 -5.36 -0.13
CA PRO A 173 8.87 -4.50 0.51
C PRO A 173 7.45 -5.03 0.24
N PRO A 174 6.55 -5.08 1.23
CA PRO A 174 5.19 -5.49 0.93
C PRO A 174 4.54 -4.44 0.01
N LEU A 175 3.59 -4.89 -0.81
CA LEU A 175 2.63 -4.07 -1.57
C LEU A 175 3.09 -3.47 -2.90
N LEU A 176 4.26 -2.84 -2.99
CA LEU A 176 4.60 -2.03 -4.17
C LEU A 176 5.99 -2.22 -4.83
N PRO A 177 6.88 -3.17 -4.47
CA PRO A 177 8.26 -3.19 -5.00
C PRO A 177 8.31 -3.20 -6.52
N SER A 178 7.53 -4.05 -7.17
CA SER A 178 7.65 -4.24 -8.62
C SER A 178 7.08 -3.11 -9.46
N LEU A 179 6.11 -2.36 -8.92
CA LEU A 179 5.56 -1.19 -9.60
C LEU A 179 6.60 -0.08 -9.66
N PHE A 180 7.47 -0.01 -8.66
CA PHE A 180 8.47 1.03 -8.49
C PHE A 180 9.88 0.60 -8.90
N LEU A 181 10.20 -0.69 -8.95
CA LEU A 181 11.53 -1.18 -9.34
C LEU A 181 11.66 -1.28 -10.88
N PRO A 182 12.80 -0.87 -11.46
CA PRO A 182 13.05 -1.03 -12.89
C PRO A 182 12.91 -2.49 -13.34
N ARG A 183 12.02 -2.77 -14.29
CA ARG A 183 11.80 -4.12 -14.86
C ARG A 183 13.06 -4.75 -15.49
N SER A 184 14.11 -3.97 -15.72
CA SER A 184 15.33 -4.41 -16.42
C SER A 184 16.12 -5.50 -15.70
N GLU A 185 15.94 -5.69 -14.38
CA GLU A 185 16.69 -6.72 -13.64
C GLU A 185 15.96 -8.07 -13.51
N VAL A 186 14.65 -8.13 -13.75
CA VAL A 186 13.83 -9.33 -13.47
C VAL A 186 13.68 -10.26 -14.70
N THR A 187 13.94 -9.79 -15.92
CA THR A 187 13.66 -10.53 -17.16
C THR A 187 14.78 -11.46 -17.66
N THR A 188 15.87 -11.66 -16.91
CA THR A 188 17.06 -12.33 -17.46
C THR A 188 17.05 -13.87 -17.50
N SER A 189 15.99 -14.60 -17.13
CA SER A 189 16.13 -16.07 -16.99
C SER A 189 15.18 -17.03 -17.72
N LEU A 190 14.06 -16.63 -18.36
CA LEU A 190 13.08 -17.67 -18.78
C LEU A 190 12.39 -17.54 -20.16
N SER A 191 12.73 -16.58 -21.02
CA SER A 191 12.17 -16.56 -22.39
C SER A 191 13.26 -16.47 -23.45
N SER A 192 13.48 -17.56 -24.17
CA SER A 192 14.41 -17.69 -25.29
C SER A 192 13.88 -17.06 -26.60
N SER A 193 12.89 -16.16 -26.53
CA SER A 193 12.34 -15.48 -27.70
C SER A 193 13.11 -14.18 -27.98
N PRO A 194 13.74 -14.01 -29.15
CA PRO A 194 14.57 -12.85 -29.50
C PRO A 194 13.77 -11.57 -29.85
N ALA A 195 12.49 -11.48 -29.46
CA ALA A 195 11.73 -10.24 -29.61
C ALA A 195 12.21 -9.22 -28.57
N SER A 196 12.55 -7.99 -29.01
CA SER A 196 12.93 -6.90 -28.11
C SER A 196 11.88 -6.74 -27.01
N PRO A 197 12.28 -6.60 -25.73
CA PRO A 197 11.32 -6.43 -24.65
C PRO A 197 10.45 -5.19 -24.95
N PRO A 198 9.13 -5.25 -24.72
CA PRO A 198 8.27 -4.09 -24.89
C PRO A 198 8.76 -2.96 -23.97
N PRO A 199 8.63 -1.69 -24.39
CA PRO A 199 9.03 -0.56 -23.56
C PRO A 199 8.26 -0.60 -22.22
N PRO A 200 8.90 -0.20 -21.11
CA PRO A 200 8.22 -0.16 -19.82
C PRO A 200 7.03 0.79 -19.88
N THR A 201 5.87 0.32 -19.42
CA THR A 201 4.67 1.13 -19.29
C THR A 201 4.85 2.14 -18.16
N PRO A 202 4.55 3.44 -18.37
CA PRO A 202 4.59 4.44 -17.31
C PRO A 202 3.72 4.05 -16.11
N LEU A 203 4.24 4.21 -14.90
CA LEU A 203 3.51 4.01 -13.66
C LEU A 203 2.48 5.11 -13.45
N THR A 204 1.20 4.80 -13.64
CA THR A 204 0.13 5.76 -13.37
C THR A 204 -0.55 5.44 -12.05
N ILE A 205 -0.51 6.38 -11.11
CA ILE A 205 -1.14 6.27 -9.79
C ILE A 205 -2.41 7.14 -9.77
N LEU A 206 -3.54 6.52 -9.46
CA LEU A 206 -4.82 7.19 -9.27
C LEU A 206 -5.16 7.20 -7.76
N GLU A 207 -5.19 8.38 -7.17
CA GLU A 207 -5.58 8.57 -5.76
C GLU A 207 -7.05 8.98 -5.68
N LEU A 208 -7.88 8.09 -5.14
CA LEU A 208 -9.31 8.31 -4.90
C LEU A 208 -9.51 9.01 -3.57
N GLY A 209 -10.30 10.10 -3.55
CA GLY A 209 -10.58 10.84 -2.32
C GLY A 209 -9.33 11.46 -1.73
N SER A 210 -8.55 12.16 -2.57
CA SER A 210 -7.24 12.71 -2.22
C SER A 210 -7.30 13.67 -1.01
N GLY A 211 -8.44 14.31 -0.76
CA GLY A 211 -8.68 15.24 0.34
C GLY A 211 -7.70 16.41 0.30
N THR A 212 -6.62 16.30 1.08
CA THR A 212 -5.54 17.30 1.13
C THR A 212 -4.47 17.10 0.05
N GLY A 213 -4.44 15.96 -0.65
CA GLY A 213 -3.37 15.57 -1.57
C GLY A 213 -2.09 15.12 -0.86
N PHE A 214 -2.17 14.84 0.44
CA PHE A 214 -1.02 14.48 1.29
C PHE A 214 -0.22 13.30 0.74
N PHE A 215 -0.90 12.26 0.25
CA PHE A 215 -0.24 11.00 -0.06
C PHE A 215 0.69 11.15 -1.26
N GLY A 216 0.21 11.75 -2.35
CA GLY A 216 1.06 12.09 -3.49
C GLY A 216 2.19 13.07 -3.13
N LEU A 217 1.96 14.04 -2.24
CA LEU A 217 3.03 14.94 -1.75
C LEU A 217 4.14 14.20 -0.99
N ALA A 218 3.76 13.25 -0.13
CA ALA A 218 4.70 12.48 0.67
C ALA A 218 5.54 11.53 -0.20
N LEU A 219 4.93 10.91 -1.22
CA LEU A 219 5.57 9.88 -2.05
C LEU A 219 6.18 10.39 -3.36
N ALA A 220 5.86 11.59 -3.82
CA ALA A 220 6.42 12.16 -5.05
C ALA A 220 7.96 12.14 -5.16
N PRO A 221 8.75 12.45 -4.12
CA PRO A 221 10.20 12.36 -4.20
C PRO A 221 10.71 10.96 -4.56
N LEU A 222 9.98 9.91 -4.13
CA LEU A 222 10.34 8.54 -4.48
C LEU A 222 10.07 8.28 -5.96
N LEU A 223 8.91 8.70 -6.47
CA LEU A 223 8.62 8.64 -7.91
C LEU A 223 9.66 9.39 -8.75
N ALA A 224 10.08 10.57 -8.31
CA ALA A 224 11.12 11.34 -8.97
C ALA A 224 12.47 10.60 -8.96
N SER A 225 12.84 9.98 -7.83
CA SER A 225 14.08 9.20 -7.74
C SER A 225 14.10 7.97 -8.65
N LEU A 226 12.94 7.34 -8.86
CA LEU A 226 12.78 6.22 -9.79
C LEU A 226 12.77 6.67 -11.26
N SER A 227 12.35 7.91 -11.48
CA SER A 227 12.29 8.54 -12.80
C SER A 227 13.61 9.22 -13.21
N ALA A 228 14.61 9.26 -12.34
CA ALA A 228 15.89 9.92 -12.61
C ALA A 228 16.59 9.36 -13.87
N ASP A 229 16.46 8.05 -14.10
CA ASP A 229 17.01 7.38 -15.29
C ASP A 229 16.00 7.32 -16.45
N ASN A 230 14.72 7.63 -16.19
CA ASN A 230 13.66 7.61 -17.20
C ASN A 230 12.51 8.57 -16.82
N PRO A 231 12.51 9.84 -17.30
CA PRO A 231 11.58 10.87 -16.85
C PRO A 231 10.12 10.64 -17.28
N THR A 232 9.83 9.58 -18.07
CA THR A 232 8.45 9.18 -18.43
C THR A 232 7.89 8.10 -17.51
N LEU A 233 8.60 7.70 -16.45
CA LEU A 233 8.27 6.49 -15.71
C LEU A 233 7.06 6.62 -14.77
N GLY A 234 6.52 7.81 -14.50
CA GLY A 234 5.30 7.87 -13.68
C GLY A 234 4.50 9.17 -13.71
N ARG A 235 3.21 9.06 -13.34
CA ARG A 235 2.26 10.17 -13.19
C ARG A 235 1.35 9.94 -11.98
N TRP A 236 1.04 11.01 -11.26
CA TRP A 236 0.05 11.00 -10.17
C TRP A 236 -1.23 11.72 -10.57
N ILE A 237 -2.37 11.08 -10.37
CA ILE A 237 -3.70 11.63 -10.63
C ILE A 237 -4.41 11.79 -9.29
N PHE A 238 -4.51 13.04 -8.83
CA PHE A 238 -5.28 13.39 -7.65
C PHE A 238 -6.74 13.55 -8.03
N THR A 239 -7.62 12.82 -7.34
CA THR A 239 -9.06 12.92 -7.56
C THR A 239 -9.85 13.12 -6.30
N ASP A 240 -10.88 13.96 -6.39
CA ASP A 240 -11.82 14.25 -5.33
C ASP A 240 -13.09 14.89 -5.91
N LEU A 241 -14.03 15.27 -5.05
CA LEU A 241 -15.15 16.14 -5.42
C LEU A 241 -14.64 17.52 -5.85
N THR A 242 -15.35 18.18 -6.77
CA THR A 242 -15.00 19.54 -7.25
C THR A 242 -14.66 20.52 -6.13
N ALA A 243 -15.37 20.46 -5.00
CA ALA A 243 -15.15 21.36 -3.86
C ALA A 243 -13.75 21.23 -3.23
N ASN A 244 -13.10 20.07 -3.33
CA ASN A 244 -11.79 19.80 -2.72
C ASN A 244 -10.60 20.07 -3.66
N LEU A 245 -10.82 20.14 -4.97
CA LEU A 245 -9.74 20.35 -5.94
C LEU A 245 -8.90 21.62 -5.69
N PRO A 246 -9.47 22.78 -5.29
CA PRO A 246 -8.68 23.97 -4.97
C PRO A 246 -7.71 23.76 -3.80
N LEU A 247 -8.09 22.94 -2.81
CA LEU A 247 -7.22 22.62 -1.67
C LEU A 247 -6.02 21.80 -2.11
N ILE A 248 -6.25 20.76 -2.93
CA ILE A 248 -5.20 19.92 -3.51
C ILE A 248 -4.24 20.78 -4.32
N ALA A 249 -4.77 21.62 -5.22
CA ALA A 249 -3.95 22.51 -6.05
C ALA A 249 -3.08 23.45 -5.21
N ARG A 250 -3.65 24.04 -4.14
CA ARG A 250 -2.92 24.90 -3.20
C ARG A 250 -1.80 24.15 -2.50
N ASN A 251 -2.05 22.92 -2.05
CA ASN A 251 -1.05 22.11 -1.37
C ASN A 251 0.08 21.67 -2.31
N LEU A 252 -0.23 21.30 -3.57
CA LEU A 252 0.79 21.01 -4.58
C LEU A 252 1.64 22.25 -4.90
N THR A 253 1.00 23.41 -5.04
CA THR A 253 1.70 24.68 -5.32
C THR A 253 2.66 25.06 -4.20
N ARG A 254 2.23 24.92 -2.93
CA ARG A 254 3.08 25.18 -1.76
C ARG A 254 4.31 24.27 -1.71
N ASN A 255 4.21 23.07 -2.27
CA ASN A 255 5.26 22.05 -2.26
C ASN A 255 5.83 21.78 -3.66
N THR A 256 5.79 22.77 -4.56
CA THR A 256 6.18 22.63 -5.97
C THR A 256 7.59 22.03 -6.13
N SER A 257 8.54 22.36 -5.25
CA SER A 257 9.89 21.80 -5.30
C SER A 257 9.94 20.28 -5.17
N ARG A 258 8.97 19.65 -4.49
CA ARG A 258 8.87 18.20 -4.32
C ARG A 258 8.17 17.51 -5.50
N MET A 259 7.30 18.25 -6.20
CA MET A 259 6.48 17.74 -7.29
C MET A 259 7.03 18.06 -8.67
N LYS A 260 8.09 18.88 -8.75
CA LYS A 260 8.60 19.45 -10.01
C LYS A 260 8.86 18.40 -11.10
N ASP A 261 9.35 17.24 -10.69
CA ASP A 261 9.77 16.16 -11.58
C ASP A 261 8.74 15.01 -11.64
N VAL A 262 7.57 15.18 -11.03
CA VAL A 262 6.47 14.20 -11.07
C VAL A 262 5.32 14.81 -11.88
N PRO A 263 5.03 14.29 -13.09
CA PRO A 263 3.81 14.63 -13.80
C PRO A 263 2.58 14.43 -12.92
N THR A 264 1.78 15.49 -12.74
CA THR A 264 0.60 15.46 -11.89
C THR A 264 -0.61 16.00 -12.62
N SER A 265 -1.79 15.46 -12.29
CA SER A 265 -3.07 16.00 -12.73
C SER A 265 -4.04 16.01 -11.55
N ILE A 266 -4.87 17.05 -11.46
CA ILE A 266 -5.95 17.16 -10.49
C ILE A 266 -7.25 17.15 -11.27
N THR A 267 -8.15 16.22 -10.98
CA THR A 267 -9.43 16.13 -11.68
C THR A 267 -10.56 15.77 -10.72
N GLU A 268 -11.77 16.18 -11.06
CA GLU A 268 -12.96 15.69 -10.37
C GLU A 268 -13.15 14.20 -10.64
N LEU A 269 -13.60 13.48 -9.61
CA LEU A 269 -14.09 12.12 -9.74
C LEU A 269 -15.17 11.87 -8.67
N ASP A 270 -16.44 11.97 -9.08
CA ASP A 270 -17.60 11.68 -8.23
C ASP A 270 -17.94 10.19 -8.29
N TRP A 271 -17.79 9.50 -7.15
CA TRP A 271 -18.04 8.07 -7.04
C TRP A 271 -19.49 7.68 -7.30
N ILE A 272 -20.46 8.55 -6.98
CA ILE A 272 -21.88 8.28 -7.23
C ILE A 272 -22.13 8.32 -8.74
N ALA A 273 -21.56 9.30 -9.44
CA ALA A 273 -21.65 9.38 -10.89
C ALA A 273 -20.95 8.19 -11.56
N GLU A 274 -19.75 7.83 -11.12
CA GLU A 274 -19.00 6.66 -11.63
C GLU A 274 -19.76 5.35 -11.37
N SER A 275 -20.40 5.23 -10.21
CA SER A 275 -21.25 4.10 -9.83
C SER A 275 -22.49 3.98 -10.72
N ALA A 276 -23.17 5.09 -11.02
CA ALA A 276 -24.31 5.07 -11.93
C ALA A 276 -23.88 4.67 -13.36
N LEU A 277 -22.72 5.14 -13.81
CA LEU A 277 -22.13 4.76 -15.09
C LEU A 277 -21.61 3.32 -15.10
N TYR A 278 -21.20 2.80 -13.95
CA TYR A 278 -20.97 1.37 -13.76
C TYR A 278 -22.33 0.68 -13.97
N LEU A 279 -23.24 0.72 -13.00
CA LEU A 279 -24.50 -0.04 -12.99
C LEU A 279 -25.39 0.05 -14.26
N SER A 280 -25.28 1.12 -15.05
CA SER A 280 -26.01 1.28 -16.31
C SER A 280 -25.50 0.42 -17.47
N GLY A 281 -24.48 -0.43 -17.28
CA GLY A 281 -23.88 -1.16 -18.39
C GLY A 281 -22.86 -0.32 -19.17
N GLN A 282 -22.75 0.98 -18.89
CA GLN A 282 -21.79 1.90 -19.51
C GLN A 282 -20.37 1.73 -18.93
N HIS A 283 -20.07 0.57 -18.34
CA HIS A 283 -18.80 0.19 -17.73
C HIS A 283 -17.63 0.15 -18.71
N ARG A 284 -17.90 0.17 -20.02
CA ARG A 284 -16.86 0.25 -21.04
C ARG A 284 -16.33 1.66 -21.15
N HIS A 285 -15.70 2.16 -20.08
CA HIS A 285 -14.59 3.08 -20.27
C HIS A 285 -13.58 2.29 -21.09
N ARG A 286 -13.64 2.45 -22.42
CA ARG A 286 -12.57 1.98 -23.28
C ARG A 286 -11.42 2.89 -22.95
N TYR A 287 -10.47 2.36 -22.19
CA TYR A 287 -9.17 2.98 -22.06
C TYR A 287 -8.70 3.30 -23.47
N THR A 288 -8.40 4.57 -23.71
CA THR A 288 -7.79 4.97 -24.95
C THR A 288 -6.28 4.86 -24.78
N PRO A 289 -5.50 4.79 -25.87
CA PRO A 289 -4.05 4.87 -25.76
C PRO A 289 -3.55 6.09 -24.96
N GLU A 290 -4.35 7.17 -24.94
CA GLU A 290 -4.06 8.41 -24.20
C GLU A 290 -4.48 8.38 -22.72
N ASP A 291 -5.43 7.50 -22.36
CA ASP A 291 -5.91 7.31 -20.99
C ASP A 291 -5.95 5.81 -20.64
N PRO A 292 -4.76 5.18 -20.51
CA PRO A 292 -4.65 3.78 -20.10
C PRO A 292 -5.13 3.59 -18.65
N PRO A 293 -5.47 2.35 -18.25
CA PRO A 293 -5.77 2.08 -16.84
C PRO A 293 -4.57 2.47 -15.96
N PRO A 294 -4.82 2.98 -14.74
CA PRO A 294 -3.75 3.22 -13.79
C PRO A 294 -3.10 1.90 -13.41
N SER A 295 -1.79 1.90 -13.17
CA SER A 295 -1.10 0.71 -12.64
C SER A 295 -1.38 0.53 -11.15
N LEU A 296 -1.69 1.62 -10.45
CA LEU A 296 -2.05 1.63 -9.03
C LEU A 296 -3.25 2.54 -8.79
N ILE A 297 -4.26 2.02 -8.10
CA ILE A 297 -5.31 2.82 -7.46
C ILE A 297 -5.06 2.81 -5.96
N ILE A 298 -5.14 3.98 -5.32
CA ILE A 298 -5.04 4.10 -3.88
C ILE A 298 -6.20 4.89 -3.30
N ALA A 299 -6.77 4.38 -2.21
CA ALA A 299 -7.79 5.05 -1.41
C ALA A 299 -7.41 4.98 0.07
N ALA A 300 -7.32 6.13 0.73
CA ALA A 300 -6.94 6.21 2.14
C ALA A 300 -8.03 6.93 2.94
N ASP A 301 -8.60 6.25 3.93
CA ASP A 301 -9.70 6.71 4.78
C ASP A 301 -10.99 7.12 4.04
N CYS A 302 -11.28 6.47 2.91
CA CYS A 302 -12.48 6.74 2.12
C CYS A 302 -13.75 6.01 2.64
N LEU A 303 -13.62 5.19 3.69
CA LEU A 303 -14.67 4.28 4.19
C LEU A 303 -15.27 4.77 5.50
N TYR A 304 -16.00 5.87 5.44
CA TYR A 304 -16.61 6.52 6.61
C TYR A 304 -18.13 6.69 6.49
N ASN A 305 -18.71 6.39 5.32
CA ASN A 305 -20.14 6.49 5.06
C ASN A 305 -20.58 5.24 4.27
N PRO A 306 -21.44 4.37 4.84
CA PRO A 306 -21.92 3.16 4.16
C PRO A 306 -22.56 3.43 2.79
N SER A 307 -23.19 4.60 2.60
CA SER A 307 -23.84 4.95 1.33
C SER A 307 -22.85 5.20 0.19
N LEU A 308 -21.57 5.47 0.51
CA LEU A 308 -20.49 5.71 -0.45
C LEU A 308 -19.62 4.48 -0.68
N ALA A 309 -19.76 3.44 0.14
CA ALA A 309 -18.95 2.23 0.06
C ALA A 309 -19.15 1.46 -1.27
N PRO A 310 -20.37 1.08 -1.68
CA PRO A 310 -20.57 0.47 -3.00
C PRO A 310 -20.18 1.40 -4.17
N PRO A 311 -20.51 2.70 -4.17
CA PRO A 311 -20.02 3.62 -5.20
C PRO A 311 -18.50 3.69 -5.36
N LEU A 312 -17.75 3.64 -4.25
CA LEU A 312 -16.28 3.58 -4.29
C LEU A 312 -15.80 2.27 -4.93
N ALA A 313 -16.42 1.14 -4.58
CA ALA A 313 -16.08 -0.15 -5.17
C ALA A 313 -16.33 -0.15 -6.69
N HIS A 314 -17.51 0.31 -7.13
CA HIS A 314 -17.83 0.45 -8.56
C HIS A 314 -16.84 1.37 -9.30
N THR A 315 -16.42 2.46 -8.65
CA THR A 315 -15.39 3.36 -9.18
C THR A 315 -14.07 2.62 -9.40
N ILE A 316 -13.61 1.85 -8.41
CA ILE A 316 -12.41 1.02 -8.52
C ILE A 316 -12.56 0.05 -9.70
N ALA A 317 -13.67 -0.66 -9.83
CA ALA A 317 -13.86 -1.63 -10.92
C ALA A 317 -13.97 -1.00 -12.31
N ARG A 318 -14.52 0.22 -12.41
CA ARG A 318 -14.60 0.99 -13.64
C ARG A 318 -13.23 1.52 -14.06
N ARG A 319 -12.41 1.96 -13.10
CA ARG A 319 -11.10 2.57 -13.33
C ARG A 319 -9.96 1.57 -13.41
N ALA A 320 -10.08 0.39 -12.82
CA ALA A 320 -9.05 -0.66 -12.87
C ALA A 320 -9.07 -1.47 -14.18
N GLY A 321 -7.90 -1.61 -14.80
CA GLY A 321 -7.60 -2.60 -15.83
C GLY A 321 -7.17 -3.94 -15.23
N GLU A 322 -6.77 -4.87 -16.08
CA GLU A 322 -6.37 -6.23 -15.68
C GLU A 322 -5.11 -6.25 -14.80
N GLU A 323 -4.15 -5.38 -15.10
CA GLU A 323 -2.88 -5.25 -14.38
C GLU A 323 -2.93 -4.20 -13.27
N THR A 324 -4.08 -3.57 -13.02
CA THR A 324 -4.20 -2.54 -11.99
C THR A 324 -4.16 -3.18 -10.61
N LEU A 325 -3.20 -2.73 -9.80
CA LEU A 325 -3.19 -3.00 -8.37
C LEU A 325 -4.06 -1.97 -7.64
N VAL A 326 -4.79 -2.40 -6.62
CA VAL A 326 -5.59 -1.51 -5.78
C VAL A 326 -5.16 -1.64 -4.34
N VAL A 327 -4.93 -0.51 -3.67
CA VAL A 327 -4.63 -0.44 -2.24
C VAL A 327 -5.68 0.41 -1.55
N VAL A 328 -6.37 -0.18 -0.58
CA VAL A 328 -7.35 0.53 0.25
C VAL A 328 -6.90 0.45 1.70
N ALA A 329 -6.67 1.60 2.31
CA ALA A 329 -6.31 1.69 3.72
C ALA A 329 -7.38 2.48 4.48
N SER A 330 -7.80 1.98 5.63
CA SER A 330 -8.84 2.64 6.44
C SER A 330 -8.58 2.45 7.92
N GLU A 331 -8.96 3.46 8.71
CA GLU A 331 -9.10 3.29 10.16
C GLU A 331 -10.43 2.62 10.48
N LEU A 332 -10.41 1.61 11.36
CA LEU A 332 -11.56 0.83 11.78
C LEU A 332 -12.52 1.69 12.62
N ARG A 333 -13.44 2.40 11.98
CA ARG A 333 -14.38 3.33 12.63
C ARG A 333 -15.82 2.93 12.44
N ASP A 334 -16.17 2.59 11.21
CA ASP A 334 -17.51 2.25 10.80
C ASP A 334 -17.52 0.83 10.23
N GLN A 335 -18.04 -0.09 11.03
CA GLN A 335 -18.10 -1.51 10.67
C GLN A 335 -18.98 -1.73 9.43
N GLU A 336 -20.05 -0.96 9.28
CA GLU A 336 -21.00 -1.10 8.18
C GLU A 336 -20.39 -0.60 6.88
N ALA A 337 -19.72 0.57 6.90
CA ALA A 337 -19.06 1.09 5.70
C ALA A 337 -17.97 0.15 5.18
N LEU A 338 -17.18 -0.44 6.08
CA LEU A 338 -16.14 -1.41 5.74
C LEU A 338 -16.74 -2.71 5.18
N ARG A 339 -17.81 -3.23 5.79
CA ARG A 339 -18.52 -4.44 5.33
C ARG A 339 -19.16 -4.26 3.96
N GLU A 340 -19.93 -3.19 3.77
CA GLU A 340 -20.60 -2.88 2.50
C GLU A 340 -19.58 -2.70 1.37
N PHE A 341 -18.43 -2.08 1.66
CA PHE A 341 -17.37 -1.91 0.69
C PHE A 341 -16.76 -3.26 0.26
N LEU A 342 -16.35 -4.08 1.22
CA LEU A 342 -15.74 -5.39 0.94
C LEU A 342 -16.72 -6.31 0.21
N ALA A 343 -17.99 -6.33 0.63
CA ALA A 343 -19.03 -7.13 -0.01
C ALA A 343 -19.20 -6.72 -1.48
N ALA A 344 -19.38 -5.41 -1.75
CA ALA A 344 -19.47 -4.89 -3.11
C ALA A 344 -18.19 -5.19 -3.92
N TRP A 345 -17.01 -5.08 -3.30
CA TRP A 345 -15.74 -5.35 -4.00
C TRP A 345 -15.59 -6.81 -4.44
N LEU A 346 -15.93 -7.75 -3.56
CA LEU A 346 -15.89 -9.18 -3.85
C LEU A 346 -16.96 -9.60 -4.88
N GLU A 347 -18.14 -8.98 -4.84
CA GLU A 347 -19.26 -9.32 -5.74
C GLU A 347 -19.03 -8.87 -7.20
N MET A 348 -18.36 -7.74 -7.43
CA MET A 348 -18.05 -7.27 -8.79
C MET A 348 -17.19 -8.22 -9.63
N GLY A 349 -16.54 -9.22 -9.01
CA GLY A 349 -15.80 -10.27 -9.71
C GLY A 349 -16.68 -11.47 -10.13
N ARG A 350 -17.90 -11.56 -9.59
CA ARG A 350 -18.77 -12.73 -9.69
C ARG A 350 -19.95 -12.55 -10.64
N GLU A 351 -20.19 -11.34 -11.16
CA GLU A 351 -21.24 -11.11 -12.15
C GLU A 351 -21.02 -12.03 -13.37
N GLU A 352 -21.81 -13.11 -13.42
CA GLU A 352 -21.79 -14.13 -14.46
C GLU A 352 -22.16 -13.44 -15.78
N GLY A 353 -21.15 -13.16 -16.59
CA GLY A 353 -21.37 -12.58 -17.91
C GLY A 353 -22.39 -13.40 -18.68
N ASP A 354 -23.43 -12.72 -19.15
CA ASP A 354 -24.64 -13.21 -19.82
C ASP A 354 -24.37 -13.86 -21.20
N GLY A 355 -23.16 -14.39 -21.42
CA GLY A 355 -22.80 -15.22 -22.57
C GLY A 355 -21.89 -14.57 -23.61
N GLU A 356 -21.71 -13.24 -23.64
CA GLU A 356 -20.98 -12.59 -24.76
C GLU A 356 -19.99 -11.49 -24.36
N GLY A 357 -19.80 -11.23 -23.07
CA GLY A 357 -18.80 -10.27 -22.58
C GLY A 357 -17.49 -10.94 -22.20
N GLU A 358 -16.37 -10.49 -22.77
CA GLU A 358 -15.02 -10.72 -22.22
C GLU A 358 -15.01 -10.33 -20.73
N GLY A 359 -15.14 -11.32 -19.85
CA GLY A 359 -15.21 -11.11 -18.41
C GLY A 359 -13.87 -10.59 -17.89
N ARG A 360 -13.87 -9.45 -17.20
CA ARG A 360 -12.68 -8.73 -16.67
C ARG A 360 -11.93 -9.47 -15.54
N GLY A 361 -12.06 -10.78 -15.43
CA GLY A 361 -11.49 -11.57 -14.32
C GLY A 361 -12.19 -11.31 -12.98
N GLU A 362 -12.05 -12.27 -12.07
CA GLU A 362 -12.57 -12.18 -10.70
C GLU A 362 -11.62 -11.33 -9.85
N TRP A 363 -12.17 -10.54 -8.92
CA TRP A 363 -11.36 -9.82 -7.94
C TRP A 363 -10.79 -10.78 -6.90
N ARG A 364 -9.49 -10.67 -6.64
CA ARG A 364 -8.81 -11.23 -5.48
C ARG A 364 -8.51 -10.09 -4.53
N VAL A 365 -9.06 -10.15 -3.34
CA VAL A 365 -8.85 -9.16 -2.28
C VAL A 365 -8.19 -9.85 -1.10
N GLY A 366 -7.20 -9.22 -0.48
CA GLY A 366 -6.65 -9.73 0.76
C GLY A 366 -6.14 -8.64 1.68
N ARG A 367 -6.15 -8.95 2.97
CA ARG A 367 -5.59 -8.12 4.02
C ARG A 367 -4.08 -8.28 4.06
N VAL A 368 -3.40 -7.16 4.22
CA VAL A 368 -1.96 -7.10 4.45
C VAL A 368 -1.72 -7.12 5.95
N GLY A 369 -1.04 -8.16 6.46
CA GLY A 369 -0.51 -8.11 7.81
C GLY A 369 0.69 -7.18 7.89
N LEU A 370 0.68 -6.27 8.87
CA LEU A 370 1.74 -5.27 9.08
C LEU A 370 2.55 -5.55 10.36
N GLU A 371 2.37 -6.74 10.94
CA GLU A 371 2.79 -7.12 12.30
C GLU A 371 4.23 -7.64 12.39
N GLU A 372 4.91 -7.89 11.28
CA GLU A 372 6.07 -8.81 11.24
C GLU A 372 7.44 -8.26 11.71
N VAL A 373 7.55 -7.08 12.32
CA VAL A 373 8.89 -6.55 12.67
C VAL A 373 8.99 -6.04 14.10
N GLY A 374 9.28 -6.96 15.03
CA GLY A 374 9.81 -6.68 16.37
C GLY A 374 8.78 -6.17 17.38
N GLU A 375 8.78 -6.79 18.56
CA GLU A 375 7.89 -6.51 19.70
C GLU A 375 8.07 -5.10 20.30
N GLU A 376 9.13 -4.37 19.94
CA GLU A 376 9.49 -3.11 20.61
C GLU A 376 8.77 -1.86 20.04
N ASP A 377 8.15 -1.94 18.85
CA ASP A 377 7.49 -0.80 18.16
C ASP A 377 5.98 -1.07 17.90
N GLU A 378 5.29 -1.80 18.78
CA GLU A 378 3.88 -2.17 18.56
C GLU A 378 2.87 -1.01 18.71
N GLU A 379 3.22 0.07 19.41
CA GLU A 379 2.25 1.11 19.79
C GLU A 379 2.02 2.22 18.75
N GLU A 380 2.90 2.41 17.75
CA GLU A 380 2.77 3.51 16.79
C GLU A 380 2.77 3.05 15.33
N GLY A 381 1.71 3.44 14.58
CA GLY A 381 1.65 3.27 13.13
C GLY A 381 0.50 2.41 12.61
N LEU A 382 0.62 1.99 11.34
CA LEU A 382 -0.31 1.05 10.72
C LEU A 382 -0.32 -0.35 11.38
N ARG A 383 0.65 -0.62 12.26
CA ARG A 383 0.70 -1.85 13.07
C ARG A 383 -0.38 -1.88 14.13
N GLY A 384 -0.85 -0.70 14.54
CA GLY A 384 -1.96 -0.58 15.46
C GLY A 384 -3.17 -1.33 14.92
N LYS A 385 -3.90 -1.98 15.81
CA LYS A 385 -5.15 -2.70 15.49
C LYS A 385 -6.32 -1.78 15.13
N GLU A 386 -6.03 -0.49 14.95
CA GLU A 386 -6.99 0.53 14.53
C GLU A 386 -7.06 0.67 13.01
N PHE A 387 -6.12 0.09 12.26
CA PHE A 387 -6.05 0.25 10.82
C PHE A 387 -6.15 -1.09 10.10
N VAL A 388 -6.64 -1.04 8.87
CA VAL A 388 -6.60 -2.15 7.92
C VAL A 388 -6.08 -1.66 6.58
N VAL A 389 -5.30 -2.51 5.92
CA VAL A 389 -4.89 -2.33 4.54
C VAL A 389 -5.31 -3.55 3.75
N TRP A 390 -6.15 -3.32 2.73
CA TRP A 390 -6.53 -4.32 1.74
C TRP A 390 -5.82 -4.05 0.43
N VAL A 391 -5.45 -5.13 -0.24
CA VAL A 391 -4.94 -5.12 -1.61
C VAL A 391 -5.89 -5.91 -2.47
N GLY A 392 -6.24 -5.37 -3.63
CA GLY A 392 -7.04 -6.05 -4.62
C GLY A 392 -6.39 -6.07 -6.00
N TRP A 393 -6.59 -7.15 -6.74
CA TRP A 393 -6.25 -7.26 -8.16
C TRP A 393 -7.23 -8.17 -8.89
N ARG A 394 -7.24 -8.12 -10.22
CA ARG A 394 -8.04 -9.03 -11.05
C ARG A 394 -7.19 -10.24 -11.42
N GLU A 395 -7.72 -11.44 -11.21
CA GLU A 395 -7.09 -12.64 -11.75
C GLU A 395 -7.45 -12.73 -13.23
N GLY A 396 -6.45 -12.55 -14.10
CA GLY A 396 -6.63 -12.74 -15.53
C GLY A 396 -7.20 -14.13 -15.79
N ARG A 397 -8.13 -14.25 -16.74
CA ARG A 397 -8.46 -15.57 -17.29
C ARG A 397 -7.18 -16.06 -17.93
N GLY A 398 -6.38 -16.82 -17.18
CA GLY A 398 -5.13 -17.37 -17.67
C GLY A 398 -5.48 -17.99 -19.00
N GLU A 399 -4.90 -17.45 -20.10
CA GLU A 399 -5.20 -17.85 -21.47
C GLU A 399 -5.36 -19.34 -21.40
N GLY A 400 -6.62 -19.80 -21.48
CA GLY A 400 -6.93 -21.18 -21.24
C GLY A 400 -6.19 -21.85 -22.34
N GLY A 401 -5.00 -22.37 -22.04
CA GLY A 401 -4.12 -22.90 -23.04
C GLY A 401 -5.01 -23.86 -23.77
N GLU A 402 -5.31 -23.53 -25.03
CA GLU A 402 -5.79 -24.50 -25.96
C GLU A 402 -4.65 -25.50 -26.00
N ILE A 403 -4.64 -26.41 -25.03
CA ILE A 403 -4.05 -27.72 -25.13
C ILE A 403 -4.83 -28.23 -26.32
N GLY A 404 -4.24 -28.02 -27.49
CA GLY A 404 -4.77 -28.46 -28.75
C GLY A 404 -5.07 -29.92 -28.56
N GLY A 405 -6.33 -30.22 -28.25
CA GLY A 405 -6.90 -31.50 -28.56
C GLY A 405 -6.85 -31.51 -30.08
N GLU A 406 -5.72 -31.98 -30.61
CA GLU A 406 -5.67 -32.65 -31.89
C GLU A 406 -6.84 -33.63 -31.83
N LYS A 407 -7.99 -33.21 -32.35
CA LYS A 407 -9.01 -34.13 -32.81
C LYS A 407 -8.27 -34.92 -33.89
N SER A 408 -7.75 -36.07 -33.50
CA SER A 408 -7.37 -37.12 -34.42
C SER A 408 -8.57 -37.30 -35.33
N ASN A 409 -8.43 -36.79 -36.54
CA ASN A 409 -9.37 -36.97 -37.62
C ASN A 409 -9.26 -38.47 -37.97
N GLU A 410 -9.97 -39.31 -37.22
CA GLU A 410 -10.15 -40.72 -37.58
C GLU A 410 -10.85 -40.73 -38.93
N GLY A 411 -10.08 -41.14 -39.94
CA GLY A 411 -10.51 -41.21 -41.31
C GLY A 411 -11.74 -42.09 -41.45
N ASP A 412 -12.75 -41.52 -42.07
CA ASP A 412 -13.92 -42.24 -42.58
C ASP A 412 -13.45 -43.20 -43.67
N GLY A 413 -13.43 -44.49 -43.30
CA GLY A 413 -13.06 -45.59 -44.17
C GLY A 413 -14.21 -45.89 -45.14
N SER A 414 -13.90 -45.80 -46.42
CA SER A 414 -14.69 -46.28 -47.55
C SER A 414 -15.34 -47.65 -47.30
N GLU A 415 -16.65 -47.75 -47.52
CA GLU A 415 -17.29 -49.02 -47.89
C GLU A 415 -18.07 -48.83 -49.20
N ALA A 416 -17.55 -49.47 -50.23
CA ALA A 416 -18.19 -49.75 -51.51
C ALA A 416 -18.57 -51.24 -51.56
N GLU A 417 -19.46 -51.59 -52.49
CA GLU A 417 -20.05 -52.92 -52.81
C GLU A 417 -21.39 -53.20 -52.08
N ALA A 418 -22.46 -53.69 -52.73
CA ALA A 418 -22.72 -54.13 -54.11
C ALA A 418 -24.23 -54.03 -54.40
#